data_AF-A0A1C5YBS3-F1
#
_entry.id   AF-A0A1C5YBS3-F1
#
_cell.length_a   1.000
_cell.length_b   1.000
_cell.length_c   1.000
_cell.angle_alpha   90.00
_cell.angle_beta   90.00
_cell.angle_gamma   90.00
#
_symmetry.space_group_name_H-M   'P 1'
#
loop_
_entity.id
_entity.type
_entity.pdbx_description
1 polymer ?
#
loop_
_entity_poly.entity_id
_entity_poly.type
_entity_poly.pdbx_seq_one_letter_code
_entity_poly.pdbx_strand_id
1 'polypeptide(L)'
;MKEQLEKIFAPQSTEGFLCMLGIIILLGVLLYAGYRKFYEKRINQVLTGKKVRILSLEAIMILYFIASVISVLVYMGNVYALPNQQIVEETCNVENGYVDFGNTREGVEKKIQELHKQAKTSFIHQEKKNKDGTTSIYAEVDGKSYIYAIVYPYTYPLENREFFHVSVNKSGIGASFYQERVKGENELIGMIVGQHRKKNCPIVEYDLEIYNFTEGENKHPLDLKQHFRIEKGGIETK
;
A
#
# COMPACT_ATOMS: atom_id res chain seq x y z
N MET A 1 20.45 -10.97 -12.51
CA MET A 1 21.39 -11.44 -11.44
C MET A 1 21.43 -10.46 -10.27
N LYS A 2 21.72 -9.16 -10.50
CA LYS A 2 21.63 -8.11 -9.44
C LYS A 2 20.27 -8.06 -8.72
N GLU A 3 19.18 -8.06 -9.48
CA GLU A 3 17.80 -8.03 -8.94
C GLU A 3 17.44 -9.22 -8.04
N GLN A 4 18.02 -10.39 -8.31
CA GLN A 4 17.79 -11.60 -7.50
C GLN A 4 18.60 -11.55 -6.21
N LEU A 5 19.84 -11.04 -6.28
CA LEU A 5 20.66 -10.78 -5.10
C LEU A 5 20.01 -9.72 -4.19
N GLU A 6 19.44 -8.66 -4.75
CA GLU A 6 18.73 -7.64 -3.98
C GLU A 6 17.47 -8.19 -3.27
N LYS A 7 16.74 -9.12 -3.91
CA LYS A 7 15.61 -9.81 -3.26
C LYS A 7 16.05 -10.72 -2.11
N ILE A 8 17.15 -11.47 -2.29
CA ILE A 8 17.66 -12.39 -1.26
C ILE A 8 18.16 -11.59 -0.04
N PHE A 9 18.82 -10.45 -0.24
CA PHE A 9 19.33 -9.58 0.82
C PHE A 9 18.37 -8.46 1.24
N ALA A 10 17.11 -8.52 0.80
CA ALA A 10 16.08 -7.57 1.22
C ALA A 10 15.82 -7.67 2.74
N PRO A 11 15.54 -6.55 3.42
CA PRO A 11 15.14 -6.59 4.81
C PRO A 11 13.88 -7.46 5.00
N GLN A 12 13.90 -8.37 5.99
CA GLN A 12 12.86 -9.37 6.28
C GLN A 12 12.78 -10.58 5.32
N SER A 13 13.73 -10.73 4.38
CA SER A 13 13.84 -11.94 3.55
C SER A 13 14.20 -13.18 4.38
N THR A 14 13.31 -14.19 4.39
CA THR A 14 13.58 -15.51 5.00
C THR A 14 14.75 -16.21 4.31
N GLU A 15 14.90 -16.00 3.01
CA GLU A 15 15.99 -16.56 2.20
C GLU A 15 17.34 -15.96 2.58
N GLY A 16 17.40 -14.66 2.87
CA GLY A 16 18.62 -13.96 3.30
C GLY A 16 19.12 -14.43 4.66
N PHE A 17 18.20 -14.69 5.59
CA PHE A 17 18.54 -15.25 6.90
C PHE A 17 19.11 -16.68 6.78
N LEU A 18 18.50 -17.52 5.94
CA LEU A 18 18.99 -18.88 5.68
C LEU A 18 20.36 -18.87 4.99
N CYS A 19 20.60 -17.95 4.05
CA CYS A 19 21.91 -17.77 3.43
C CYS A 19 22.99 -17.34 4.44
N MET A 20 22.68 -16.41 5.35
CA MET A 20 23.59 -15.99 6.42
C MET A 20 23.95 -17.15 7.35
N LEU A 21 22.97 -17.94 7.80
CA LEU A 21 23.21 -19.14 8.60
C LEU A 21 24.09 -20.15 7.85
N GLY A 22 23.83 -20.37 6.57
CA GLY A 22 24.64 -21.24 5.71
C GLY A 22 26.09 -20.79 5.63
N ILE A 23 26.35 -19.49 5.45
CA ILE A 23 27.71 -18.92 5.39
C ILE A 23 28.43 -19.10 6.73
N ILE A 24 27.76 -18.86 7.86
CA ILE A 24 28.32 -19.09 9.19
C ILE A 24 28.75 -20.54 9.30
N ILE A 25 27.84 -21.50 9.08
CA ILE A 25 28.12 -22.93 9.19
C ILE A 25 29.32 -23.33 8.30
N LEU A 26 29.36 -22.85 7.05
CA LEU A 26 30.42 -23.17 6.11
C LEU A 26 31.79 -22.62 6.55
N LEU A 27 31.83 -21.40 7.10
CA LEU A 27 33.04 -20.83 7.70
C LEU A 27 33.51 -21.64 8.92
N GLY A 28 32.58 -22.15 9.73
CA GLY A 28 32.90 -23.03 10.86
C GLY A 28 33.57 -24.33 10.43
N VAL A 29 33.05 -24.96 9.37
CA VAL A 29 33.63 -26.17 8.78
C VAL A 29 35.03 -25.90 8.21
N LEU A 30 35.22 -24.79 7.50
CA LEU A 30 36.52 -24.39 6.95
C LEU A 30 37.54 -24.10 8.07
N LEU A 31 37.12 -23.42 9.14
CA LEU A 31 37.95 -23.17 10.32
C LEU A 31 38.40 -24.48 10.98
N TYR A 32 37.49 -25.43 11.15
CA TYR A 32 37.82 -26.74 11.70
C TYR A 32 38.82 -27.50 10.82
N ALA A 33 38.59 -27.54 9.50
CA ALA A 33 39.49 -28.20 8.56
C ALA A 33 40.88 -27.54 8.52
N GLY A 34 40.93 -26.20 8.55
CA GLY A 34 42.16 -25.42 8.61
C GLY A 34 42.93 -25.64 9.91
N TYR A 35 42.22 -25.63 11.05
CA TYR A 35 42.81 -25.93 12.36
C TYR A 35 43.39 -27.34 12.38
N ARG A 36 42.65 -28.35 11.90
CA ARG A 36 43.11 -29.73 11.85
C ARG A 36 44.43 -29.87 11.07
N LYS A 37 44.49 -29.29 9.86
CA LYS A 37 45.73 -29.29 9.05
C LYS A 37 46.88 -28.57 9.75
N PHE A 38 46.60 -27.45 10.42
CA PHE A 38 47.63 -26.71 11.15
C PHE A 38 48.13 -27.48 12.38
N TYR A 39 47.23 -28.14 13.09
CA TYR A 39 47.52 -28.95 14.27
C TYR A 39 48.36 -30.19 13.90
N GLU A 40 47.98 -30.93 12.85
CA GLU A 40 48.74 -32.05 12.31
C GLU A 40 50.17 -31.62 11.92
N LYS A 41 50.31 -30.48 11.23
CA LYS A 41 51.63 -29.94 10.85
C LYS A 41 52.48 -29.52 12.06
N ARG A 42 51.86 -28.99 13.11
CA ARG A 42 52.54 -28.51 14.32
C ARG A 42 52.90 -29.63 15.29
N ILE A 43 52.09 -30.69 15.40
CA ILE A 43 52.47 -31.92 16.14
C ILE A 43 53.73 -32.53 15.53
N ASN A 44 53.80 -32.62 14.20
CA ASN A 44 54.99 -33.13 13.52
C ASN A 44 56.24 -32.27 13.83
N GLN A 45 56.08 -30.96 14.02
CA GLN A 45 57.16 -30.06 14.42
C GLN A 45 57.58 -30.23 15.89
N VAL A 46 56.63 -30.51 16.78
CA VAL A 46 56.91 -30.83 18.20
C VAL A 46 57.65 -32.16 18.32
N LEU A 47 57.28 -33.17 17.52
CA LEU A 47 58.00 -34.45 17.42
C LEU A 47 59.45 -34.26 16.92
N THR A 48 59.73 -33.21 16.14
CA THR A 48 61.10 -32.81 15.75
C THR A 48 61.81 -31.90 16.76
N GLY A 49 61.28 -31.72 17.97
CA GLY A 49 61.92 -31.01 19.08
C GLY A 49 61.78 -29.48 19.08
N LYS A 50 60.96 -28.89 18.19
CA LYS A 50 60.71 -27.44 18.19
C LYS A 50 59.61 -27.07 19.20
N LYS A 51 59.86 -26.06 20.04
CA LYS A 51 58.83 -25.49 20.93
C LYS A 51 57.81 -24.70 20.13
N VAL A 52 56.53 -24.98 20.36
CA VAL A 52 55.42 -24.38 19.63
C VAL A 52 54.36 -23.90 20.62
N ARG A 53 53.91 -22.64 20.48
CA ARG A 53 52.70 -22.14 21.16
C ARG A 53 51.48 -22.60 20.38
N ILE A 54 50.58 -23.33 21.04
CA ILE A 54 49.32 -23.80 20.46
C ILE A 54 48.20 -23.00 21.11
N LEU A 55 47.37 -22.35 20.29
CA LEU A 55 46.10 -21.80 20.75
C LEU A 55 45.14 -22.96 20.94
N SER A 56 44.47 -23.04 22.11
CA SER A 56 43.53 -24.12 22.37
C SER A 56 42.36 -24.04 21.39
N LEU A 57 41.93 -25.21 20.90
CA LEU A 57 40.74 -25.33 20.03
C LEU A 57 39.53 -24.65 20.70
N GLU A 58 39.39 -24.83 22.01
CA GLU A 58 38.34 -24.21 22.83
C GLU A 58 38.33 -22.69 22.70
N ALA A 59 39.49 -22.03 22.78
CA ALA A 59 39.57 -20.57 22.66
C ALA A 59 39.14 -20.07 21.27
N ILE A 60 39.51 -20.79 20.21
CA ILE A 60 39.13 -20.45 18.83
C ILE A 60 37.63 -20.65 18.63
N MET A 61 37.08 -21.77 19.13
CA MET A 61 35.65 -22.06 19.02
C MET A 61 34.81 -21.05 19.80
N ILE A 62 35.26 -20.63 20.99
CA ILE A 62 34.59 -19.59 21.78
C ILE A 62 34.59 -18.25 21.03
N LEU A 63 35.73 -17.83 20.47
CA LEU A 63 35.82 -16.60 19.70
C LEU A 63 34.92 -16.62 18.46
N TYR A 64 34.89 -17.75 17.75
CA TYR A 64 34.02 -17.94 16.59
C TYR A 64 32.54 -17.93 16.96
N PHE A 65 32.16 -18.57 18.07
CA PHE A 65 30.79 -18.53 18.58
C PHE A 65 30.36 -17.10 18.92
N ILE A 66 31.19 -16.34 19.64
CA ILE A 66 30.92 -14.94 19.97
C ILE A 66 30.75 -14.09 18.70
N ALA A 67 31.64 -14.24 17.71
CA ALA A 67 31.55 -13.53 16.44
C ALA A 67 30.28 -13.88 15.66
N SER A 68 29.87 -15.15 15.70
CA SER A 68 28.64 -15.63 15.04
C SER A 68 27.39 -15.04 15.68
N VAL A 69 27.32 -15.03 17.02
CA VAL A 69 26.21 -14.41 17.77
C VAL A 69 26.14 -12.91 17.49
N ILE A 70 27.28 -12.20 17.51
CA ILE A 70 27.31 -10.77 17.16
C ILE A 70 26.83 -10.54 15.73
N SER A 71 27.24 -11.38 14.78
CA SER A 71 26.81 -11.26 13.38
C SER A 71 25.30 -11.44 13.21
N VAL A 72 24.70 -12.40 13.92
CA VAL A 72 23.25 -12.61 13.94
C VAL A 72 22.54 -11.43 14.63
N LEU A 73 23.07 -10.92 15.73
CA LEU A 73 22.50 -9.76 16.42
C LEU A 73 22.59 -8.48 15.59
N VAL A 74 23.66 -8.28 14.82
CA VAL A 74 23.77 -7.16 13.87
C VAL A 74 22.81 -7.34 12.70
N TYR A 75 22.61 -8.56 12.20
CA TYR A 75 21.61 -8.84 11.17
C TYR A 75 20.20 -8.54 11.68
N MET A 76 19.82 -9.10 12.83
CA MET A 76 18.54 -8.84 13.47
C MET A 76 18.39 -7.36 13.82
N GLY A 77 19.44 -6.74 14.37
CA GLY A 77 19.52 -5.32 14.64
C GLY A 77 19.26 -4.48 13.39
N ASN A 78 19.85 -4.81 12.23
CA ASN A 78 19.55 -4.12 10.98
C ASN A 78 18.12 -4.39 10.49
N VAL A 79 17.59 -5.61 10.66
CA VAL A 79 16.20 -5.95 10.30
C VAL A 79 15.18 -5.22 11.18
N TYR A 80 15.48 -4.99 12.46
CA TYR A 80 14.59 -4.34 13.43
C TYR A 80 14.88 -2.85 13.68
N ALA A 81 16.08 -2.36 13.34
CA ALA A 81 16.50 -0.96 13.47
C ALA A 81 16.48 -0.19 12.15
N LEU A 82 16.24 -0.88 11.02
CA LEU A 82 15.49 -0.22 9.96
C LEU A 82 14.20 0.25 10.62
N PRO A 83 13.89 1.56 10.63
CA PRO A 83 12.61 2.01 11.13
C PRO A 83 11.60 1.15 10.41
N ASN A 84 10.77 0.45 11.17
CA ASN A 84 9.63 -0.30 10.65
C ASN A 84 9.15 0.48 9.43
N GLN A 85 9.39 -0.02 8.21
CA GLN A 85 8.72 0.47 7.02
C GLN A 85 7.29 -0.09 6.98
N GLN A 86 6.85 -0.69 8.09
CA GLN A 86 5.58 -0.31 8.69
C GLN A 86 5.69 1.03 9.43
N ILE A 87 6.10 2.10 8.73
CA ILE A 87 5.23 3.25 8.72
C ILE A 87 4.07 2.64 7.95
N VAL A 88 3.16 2.00 8.71
CA VAL A 88 1.77 2.21 8.41
C VAL A 88 1.76 3.73 8.40
N GLU A 89 1.95 4.34 7.21
CA GLU A 89 1.21 5.55 6.90
C GLU A 89 -0.12 5.18 7.51
N GLU A 90 -0.55 5.90 8.55
CA GLU A 90 -1.89 5.73 9.10
C GLU A 90 -2.77 5.96 7.88
N THR A 91 -2.96 4.92 7.06
CA THR A 91 -3.56 5.02 5.75
C THR A 91 -4.94 5.31 6.20
N CYS A 92 -5.33 6.52 5.87
CA CYS A 92 -6.55 7.15 6.29
C CYS A 92 -7.69 6.34 5.71
N ASN A 93 -7.96 5.22 6.36
CA ASN A 93 -8.83 4.17 5.88
C ASN A 93 -10.19 4.44 6.48
N VAL A 94 -11.18 4.31 5.61
CA VAL A 94 -12.56 4.54 5.94
C VAL A 94 -13.14 3.22 6.39
N GLU A 95 -13.74 3.20 7.57
CA GLU A 95 -14.35 1.98 8.12
C GLU A 95 -15.79 1.87 7.61
N ASN A 96 -16.19 0.68 7.16
CA ASN A 96 -17.55 0.44 6.67
C ASN A 96 -17.99 1.40 5.54
N GLY A 97 -17.03 1.91 4.77
CA GLY A 97 -17.31 2.66 3.56
C GLY A 97 -17.73 1.74 2.42
N TYR A 98 -18.59 2.24 1.54
CA TYR A 98 -18.98 1.54 0.32
C TYR A 98 -19.10 2.51 -0.84
N VAL A 99 -19.00 1.96 -2.05
CA VAL A 99 -19.25 2.72 -3.28
C VAL A 99 -20.56 2.26 -3.88
N ASP A 100 -21.34 3.22 -4.34
CA ASP A 100 -22.66 3.04 -4.90
C ASP A 100 -22.76 3.80 -6.22
N PHE A 101 -23.02 3.05 -7.25
CA PHE A 101 -22.77 3.40 -8.62
C PHE A 101 -24.06 3.21 -9.42
N GLY A 102 -24.35 4.10 -10.36
CA GLY A 102 -25.67 4.16 -11.02
C GLY A 102 -26.73 4.88 -10.17
N ASN A 103 -26.29 5.87 -9.38
CA ASN A 103 -27.21 6.73 -8.65
C ASN A 103 -27.87 7.76 -9.58
N THR A 104 -29.01 8.30 -9.15
CA THR A 104 -29.61 9.50 -9.75
C THR A 104 -29.34 10.70 -8.86
N ARG A 105 -29.45 11.92 -9.41
CA ARG A 105 -29.27 13.13 -8.61
C ARG A 105 -30.27 13.23 -7.46
N GLU A 106 -31.52 12.84 -7.70
CA GLU A 106 -32.54 12.74 -6.64
C GLU A 106 -32.14 11.71 -5.56
N GLY A 107 -31.54 10.59 -5.96
CA GLY A 107 -31.03 9.57 -5.03
C GLY A 107 -29.91 10.11 -4.14
N VAL A 108 -28.95 10.84 -4.72
CA VAL A 108 -27.88 11.50 -3.96
C VAL A 108 -28.46 12.51 -2.96
N GLU A 109 -29.37 13.37 -3.40
CA GLU A 109 -30.02 14.36 -2.53
C GLU A 109 -30.78 13.71 -1.36
N LYS A 110 -31.51 12.61 -1.61
CA LYS A 110 -32.18 11.84 -0.55
C LYS A 110 -31.18 11.31 0.48
N LYS A 111 -30.07 10.74 0.04
CA LYS A 111 -29.01 10.24 0.95
C LYS A 111 -28.35 11.37 1.74
N ILE A 112 -28.13 12.54 1.13
CA ILE A 112 -27.62 13.72 1.81
C ILE A 112 -28.61 14.19 2.89
N GLN A 113 -29.91 14.22 2.59
CA GLN A 113 -30.95 14.55 3.57
C GLN A 113 -31.01 13.53 4.72
N GLU A 114 -30.87 12.24 4.43
CA GLU A 114 -30.78 11.20 5.46
C GLU A 114 -29.54 11.35 6.34
N LEU A 115 -28.40 11.70 5.76
CA LEU A 115 -27.18 12.01 6.49
C LEU A 115 -27.35 13.25 7.38
N HIS A 116 -28.00 14.29 6.86
CA HIS A 116 -28.28 15.54 7.61
C HIS A 116 -29.14 15.27 8.85
N LYS A 117 -30.14 14.39 8.77
CA LYS A 117 -30.98 14.00 9.92
C LYS A 117 -30.19 13.36 11.07
N GLN A 118 -29.00 12.85 10.82
CA GLN A 118 -28.12 12.25 11.83
C GLN A 118 -27.27 13.28 12.59
N ALA A 119 -27.28 14.55 12.16
CA ALA A 119 -26.41 15.58 12.70
C ALA A 119 -26.74 15.93 14.14
N LYS A 120 -25.72 15.88 15.01
CA LYS A 120 -25.81 16.33 16.40
C LYS A 120 -25.13 17.67 16.62
N THR A 121 -24.06 17.93 15.89
CA THR A 121 -23.18 19.09 16.11
C THR A 121 -22.89 19.88 14.86
N SER A 122 -22.54 19.24 13.74
CA SER A 122 -22.17 19.93 12.52
C SER A 122 -22.62 19.17 11.29
N PHE A 123 -23.06 19.91 10.28
CA PHE A 123 -23.35 19.40 8.96
C PHE A 123 -22.71 20.32 7.91
N ILE A 124 -22.02 19.73 6.94
CA ILE A 124 -21.40 20.43 5.82
C ILE A 124 -22.03 19.88 4.55
N HIS A 125 -22.42 20.76 3.63
CA HIS A 125 -22.85 20.40 2.29
C HIS A 125 -22.21 21.36 1.28
N GLN A 126 -21.52 20.82 0.28
CA GLN A 126 -20.80 21.59 -0.73
C GLN A 126 -20.97 20.95 -2.11
N GLU A 127 -21.14 21.79 -3.12
CA GLU A 127 -21.11 21.40 -4.53
C GLU A 127 -20.03 22.23 -5.23
N LYS A 128 -19.15 21.56 -5.99
CA LYS A 128 -18.02 22.18 -6.68
C LYS A 128 -17.94 21.68 -8.11
N LYS A 129 -17.99 22.59 -9.08
CA LYS A 129 -17.69 22.28 -10.47
C LYS A 129 -16.17 22.17 -10.68
N ASN A 130 -15.73 21.06 -11.25
CA ASN A 130 -14.33 20.80 -11.55
C ASN A 130 -13.96 21.29 -12.95
N LYS A 131 -12.64 21.42 -13.19
CA LYS A 131 -12.10 21.89 -14.48
C LYS A 131 -12.34 20.93 -15.63
N ASP A 132 -12.44 19.63 -15.32
CA ASP A 132 -12.70 18.54 -16.26
C ASP A 132 -14.19 18.41 -16.67
N GLY A 133 -15.05 19.32 -16.18
CA GLY A 133 -16.47 19.34 -16.47
C GLY A 133 -17.32 18.48 -15.54
N THR A 134 -16.72 17.71 -14.62
CA THR A 134 -17.45 17.00 -13.58
C THR A 134 -17.92 17.96 -12.48
N THR A 135 -18.88 17.50 -11.68
CA THR A 135 -19.30 18.17 -10.46
C THR A 135 -19.11 17.25 -9.26
N SER A 136 -18.39 17.72 -8.26
CA SER A 136 -18.25 17.04 -6.98
C SER A 136 -19.28 17.55 -5.98
N ILE A 137 -20.01 16.64 -5.35
CA ILE A 137 -20.97 16.92 -4.28
C ILE A 137 -20.43 16.28 -3.01
N TYR A 138 -20.43 17.03 -1.90
CA TYR A 138 -19.95 16.59 -0.60
C TYR A 138 -20.96 16.86 0.47
N ALA A 139 -21.21 15.88 1.32
CA ALA A 139 -21.87 16.10 2.59
C ALA A 139 -21.10 15.41 3.73
N GLU A 140 -20.98 16.07 4.87
CA GLU A 140 -20.34 15.52 6.07
C GLU A 140 -21.19 15.81 7.30
N VAL A 141 -21.26 14.84 8.20
CA VAL A 141 -21.91 14.98 9.50
C VAL A 141 -20.93 14.67 10.63
N ASP A 142 -20.86 15.60 11.60
CA ASP A 142 -20.11 15.51 12.85
C ASP A 142 -18.62 15.09 12.71
N GLY A 143 -17.99 15.37 11.57
CA GLY A 143 -16.59 14.96 11.32
C GLY A 143 -16.39 13.45 11.21
N LYS A 144 -17.46 12.67 11.02
CA LYS A 144 -17.44 11.21 11.11
C LYS A 144 -17.88 10.51 9.83
N SER A 145 -19.09 10.83 9.37
CA SER A 145 -19.70 10.18 8.21
C SER A 145 -19.84 11.18 7.08
N TYR A 146 -19.62 10.74 5.85
CA TYR A 146 -19.70 11.61 4.69
C TYR A 146 -20.22 10.89 3.46
N ILE A 147 -20.76 11.68 2.55
CA ILE A 147 -21.11 11.30 1.19
C ILE A 147 -20.26 12.15 0.27
N TYR A 148 -19.67 11.50 -0.73
CA TYR A 148 -19.01 12.17 -1.84
C TYR A 148 -19.57 11.62 -3.15
N ALA A 149 -20.14 12.47 -3.99
CA ALA A 149 -20.62 12.07 -5.31
C ALA A 149 -19.88 12.83 -6.40
N ILE A 150 -19.55 12.13 -7.49
CA ILE A 150 -19.05 12.73 -8.72
C ILE A 150 -20.14 12.57 -9.77
N VAL A 151 -20.49 13.69 -10.37
CA VAL A 151 -21.46 13.78 -11.46
C VAL A 151 -20.69 14.11 -12.74
N TYR A 152 -20.76 13.23 -13.72
CA TYR A 152 -20.23 13.46 -15.06
C TYR A 152 -21.40 13.72 -16.02
N PRO A 153 -21.59 14.96 -16.51
CA PRO A 153 -22.66 15.27 -17.44
C PRO A 153 -22.34 14.71 -18.83
N TYR A 154 -23.33 14.07 -19.47
CA TYR A 154 -23.20 13.66 -20.86
C TYR A 154 -23.33 14.89 -21.77
N THR A 155 -22.27 15.21 -22.50
CA THR A 155 -22.18 16.41 -23.34
C THR A 155 -22.55 16.15 -24.80
N TYR A 156 -22.87 14.91 -25.16
CA TYR A 156 -23.22 14.46 -26.51
C TYR A 156 -24.38 13.45 -26.48
N PRO A 157 -25.17 13.36 -27.57
CA PRO A 157 -26.25 12.39 -27.68
C PRO A 157 -25.70 10.95 -27.75
N LEU A 158 -26.48 9.99 -27.24
CA LEU A 158 -26.17 8.57 -27.36
C LEU A 158 -26.39 8.11 -28.82
N GLU A 159 -25.30 7.80 -29.53
CA GLU A 159 -25.36 7.30 -30.92
C GLU A 159 -25.41 5.77 -30.98
N ASN A 160 -24.46 5.10 -30.31
CA ASN A 160 -24.35 3.65 -30.19
C ASN A 160 -24.46 3.23 -28.73
N ARG A 161 -24.56 1.92 -28.46
CA ARG A 161 -24.44 1.41 -27.08
C ARG A 161 -23.10 1.84 -26.49
N GLU A 162 -23.17 2.50 -25.36
CA GLU A 162 -22.03 3.10 -24.67
C GLU A 162 -21.99 2.57 -23.24
N PHE A 163 -20.79 2.15 -22.83
CA PHE A 163 -20.53 1.65 -21.49
C PHE A 163 -19.46 2.49 -20.84
N PHE A 164 -19.68 2.80 -19.57
CA PHE A 164 -18.70 3.46 -18.73
C PHE A 164 -18.12 2.42 -17.78
N HIS A 165 -16.80 2.27 -17.80
CA HIS A 165 -16.08 1.70 -16.68
C HIS A 165 -15.72 2.82 -15.72
N VAL A 166 -15.98 2.57 -14.44
CA VAL A 166 -15.62 3.51 -13.39
C VAL A 166 -15.01 2.71 -12.25
N SER A 167 -13.90 3.19 -11.72
CA SER A 167 -13.24 2.61 -10.57
C SER A 167 -12.81 3.66 -9.57
N VAL A 168 -12.94 3.32 -8.29
CA VAL A 168 -12.44 4.10 -7.16
C VAL A 168 -11.49 3.21 -6.38
N ASN A 169 -10.32 3.74 -6.05
CA ASN A 169 -9.31 3.07 -5.23
C ASN A 169 -8.76 4.01 -4.14
N LYS A 170 -7.97 3.42 -3.22
CA LYS A 170 -7.37 4.01 -2.00
C LYS A 170 -8.30 4.10 -0.78
N SER A 171 -7.71 4.47 0.36
CA SER A 171 -8.41 4.68 1.64
C SER A 171 -9.28 3.52 2.12
N GLY A 172 -8.87 2.29 1.79
CA GLY A 172 -9.56 1.05 2.18
C GLY A 172 -10.82 0.76 1.37
N ILE A 173 -11.14 1.56 0.34
CA ILE A 173 -12.29 1.35 -0.54
C ILE A 173 -11.78 1.12 -1.97
N GLY A 174 -12.01 -0.08 -2.48
CA GLY A 174 -11.73 -0.45 -3.86
C GLY A 174 -12.99 -0.99 -4.51
N ALA A 175 -13.49 -0.34 -5.56
CA ALA A 175 -14.64 -0.79 -6.31
C ALA A 175 -14.49 -0.43 -7.79
N SER A 176 -14.92 -1.33 -8.67
CA SER A 176 -15.03 -1.09 -10.10
C SER A 176 -16.36 -1.62 -10.60
N PHE A 177 -16.97 -0.93 -11.55
CA PHE A 177 -18.21 -1.36 -12.18
C PHE A 177 -18.26 -0.90 -13.64
N TYR A 178 -19.16 -1.55 -14.37
CA TYR A 178 -19.53 -1.17 -15.72
C TYR A 178 -21.00 -0.75 -15.72
N GLN A 179 -21.30 0.39 -16.31
CA GLN A 179 -22.66 0.86 -16.51
C GLN A 179 -22.90 1.18 -17.97
N GLU A 180 -23.93 0.56 -18.54
CA GLU A 180 -24.47 0.98 -19.83
C GLU A 180 -25.20 2.31 -19.66
N ARG A 181 -24.92 3.26 -20.55
CA ARG A 181 -25.68 4.51 -20.60
C ARG A 181 -27.09 4.24 -21.08
N VAL A 182 -28.08 4.59 -20.26
CA VAL A 182 -29.49 4.42 -20.63
C VAL A 182 -29.95 5.63 -21.43
N LYS A 183 -30.71 5.38 -22.50
CA LYS A 183 -31.30 6.45 -23.31
C LYS A 183 -32.22 7.32 -22.45
N GLY A 184 -31.96 8.63 -22.43
CA GLY A 184 -32.70 9.60 -21.61
C GLY A 184 -31.99 9.99 -20.32
N GLU A 185 -30.94 9.29 -19.93
CA GLU A 185 -30.02 9.78 -18.90
C GLU A 185 -29.15 10.90 -19.47
N ASN A 186 -28.89 11.91 -18.64
CA ASN A 186 -28.12 13.10 -19.00
C ASN A 186 -26.78 13.18 -18.23
N GLU A 187 -26.56 12.29 -17.27
CA GLU A 187 -25.38 12.29 -16.42
C GLU A 187 -25.10 10.88 -15.88
N LEU A 188 -23.82 10.61 -15.64
CA LEU A 188 -23.32 9.48 -14.89
C LEU A 188 -23.03 9.93 -13.46
N ILE A 189 -23.47 9.19 -12.46
CA ILE A 189 -23.22 9.52 -11.05
C ILE A 189 -22.60 8.32 -10.31
N GLY A 190 -21.40 8.56 -9.79
CA GLY A 190 -20.75 7.66 -8.83
C GLY A 190 -20.72 8.28 -7.44
N MET A 191 -21.08 7.51 -6.42
CA MET A 191 -21.15 7.99 -5.05
C MET A 191 -20.36 7.09 -4.10
N ILE A 192 -19.55 7.70 -3.25
CA ILE A 192 -18.82 7.06 -2.16
C ILE A 192 -19.49 7.46 -0.85
N VAL A 193 -19.83 6.47 -0.04
CA VAL A 193 -20.33 6.68 1.31
C VAL A 193 -19.26 6.20 2.27
N GLY A 194 -18.71 7.11 3.07
CA GLY A 194 -17.74 6.78 4.10
C GLY A 194 -18.37 6.89 5.48
N GLN A 195 -18.21 5.84 6.30
CA GLN A 195 -18.55 5.89 7.71
C GLN A 195 -17.25 5.99 8.53
N HIS A 196 -17.30 6.72 9.64
CA HIS A 196 -16.25 6.76 10.66
C HIS A 196 -14.81 6.93 10.14
N ARG A 197 -14.38 8.17 9.87
CA ARG A 197 -12.94 8.47 9.77
C ARG A 197 -12.27 8.18 11.11
N LYS A 198 -11.14 7.47 11.09
CA LYS A 198 -10.29 7.31 12.29
C LYS A 198 -9.92 8.69 12.85
N LYS A 199 -9.82 8.81 14.18
CA LYS A 199 -9.65 10.11 14.87
C LYS A 199 -8.40 10.88 14.43
N ASN A 200 -7.36 10.17 13.99
CA ASN A 200 -6.10 10.73 13.49
C ASN A 200 -6.08 10.90 11.96
N CYS A 201 -7.24 10.81 11.31
CA CYS A 201 -7.33 10.85 9.86
C CYS A 201 -7.94 12.17 9.35
N PRO A 202 -7.14 13.24 9.21
CA PRO A 202 -7.64 14.53 8.75
C PRO A 202 -8.00 14.55 7.25
N ILE A 203 -7.36 13.68 6.45
CA ILE A 203 -7.45 13.70 4.98
C ILE A 203 -7.65 12.28 4.46
N VAL A 204 -8.72 12.05 3.70
CA VAL A 204 -8.96 10.78 2.99
C VAL A 204 -8.70 11.01 1.51
N GLU A 205 -7.94 10.13 0.87
CA GLU A 205 -7.56 10.28 -0.54
C GLU A 205 -8.14 9.16 -1.38
N TYR A 206 -8.56 9.52 -2.59
CA TYR A 206 -9.13 8.61 -3.55
C TYR A 206 -8.58 8.88 -4.94
N ASP A 207 -8.43 7.79 -5.69
CA ASP A 207 -8.17 7.83 -7.12
C ASP A 207 -9.43 7.33 -7.83
N LEU A 208 -10.04 8.19 -8.63
CA LEU A 208 -11.14 7.85 -9.54
C LEU A 208 -10.59 7.70 -10.96
N GLU A 209 -10.99 6.63 -11.62
CA GLU A 209 -10.83 6.50 -13.07
C GLU A 209 -12.20 6.26 -13.71
N ILE A 210 -12.49 6.98 -14.80
CA ILE A 210 -13.67 6.80 -15.64
C ILE A 210 -13.19 6.73 -17.09
N TYR A 211 -13.56 5.67 -17.79
CA TYR A 211 -13.40 5.61 -19.23
C TYR A 211 -14.61 4.98 -19.90
N ASN A 212 -14.84 5.32 -21.16
CA ASN A 212 -15.95 4.77 -21.93
C ASN A 212 -15.48 3.88 -23.07
N PHE A 213 -16.37 2.99 -23.50
CA PHE A 213 -16.25 2.25 -24.73
C PHE A 213 -17.62 2.11 -25.37
N THR A 214 -17.64 2.06 -26.69
CA THR A 214 -18.87 1.99 -27.48
C THR A 214 -18.87 0.76 -28.36
N GLU A 215 -20.05 0.33 -28.78
CA GLU A 215 -20.16 -0.59 -29.91
C GLU A 215 -19.68 0.12 -31.19
N GLY A 216 -18.63 -0.41 -31.83
CA GLY A 216 -17.99 0.21 -32.99
C GLY A 216 -16.98 1.30 -32.62
N GLU A 217 -16.78 2.27 -33.52
CA GLU A 217 -15.83 3.38 -33.31
C GLU A 217 -16.32 4.33 -32.21
N ASN A 218 -15.48 4.57 -31.20
CA ASN A 218 -15.76 5.53 -30.14
C ASN A 218 -15.40 6.95 -30.60
N LYS A 219 -16.42 7.71 -31.03
CA LYS A 219 -16.27 9.10 -31.46
C LYS A 219 -16.06 10.09 -30.32
N HIS A 220 -16.37 9.68 -29.09
CA HIS A 220 -16.31 10.53 -27.90
C HIS A 220 -15.55 9.82 -26.77
N PRO A 221 -14.25 9.51 -26.98
CA PRO A 221 -13.47 8.82 -25.97
C PRO A 221 -13.34 9.66 -24.71
N LEU A 222 -13.59 9.02 -23.58
CA LEU A 222 -13.41 9.53 -22.24
C LEU A 222 -12.31 8.70 -21.58
N ASP A 223 -11.31 9.39 -21.03
CA ASP A 223 -10.31 8.84 -20.11
C ASP A 223 -10.06 9.90 -19.05
N LEU A 224 -10.85 9.84 -17.99
CA LEU A 224 -10.79 10.76 -16.86
C LEU A 224 -10.13 10.06 -15.69
N LYS A 225 -9.04 10.65 -15.21
CA LYS A 225 -8.33 10.21 -14.01
C LYS A 225 -8.28 11.38 -13.05
N GLN A 226 -8.91 11.22 -11.91
CA GLN A 226 -9.04 12.29 -10.92
C GLN A 226 -8.54 11.81 -9.57
N HIS A 227 -7.61 12.57 -9.01
CA HIS A 227 -7.21 12.42 -7.62
C HIS A 227 -7.95 13.48 -6.80
N PHE A 228 -8.63 13.04 -5.74
CA PHE A 228 -9.30 13.96 -4.84
C PHE A 228 -9.04 13.59 -3.39
N ARG A 229 -9.02 14.65 -2.57
CA ARG A 229 -8.80 14.55 -1.14
C ARG A 229 -9.97 15.17 -0.39
N ILE A 230 -10.44 14.46 0.62
CA ILE A 230 -11.51 14.89 1.49
C ILE A 230 -10.91 15.27 2.83
N GLU A 231 -10.96 16.54 3.17
CA GLU A 231 -10.40 17.09 4.40
C GLU A 231 -11.52 17.41 5.39
N LYS A 232 -11.18 17.70 6.65
CA LYS A 232 -12.13 18.33 7.58
C LYS A 232 -12.50 19.71 7.05
N GLY A 233 -13.72 19.88 6.56
CA GLY A 233 -14.21 21.16 6.05
C GLY A 233 -14.52 21.20 4.55
N GLY A 234 -14.27 20.12 3.79
CA GLY A 234 -14.66 20.07 2.38
C GLY A 234 -13.84 19.10 1.52
N ILE A 235 -13.98 19.25 0.20
CA ILE A 235 -13.21 18.51 -0.79
C ILE A 235 -12.20 19.45 -1.47
N GLU A 236 -11.00 18.95 -1.69
CA GLU A 236 -10.11 19.48 -2.71
C GLU A 236 -9.88 18.47 -3.83
N THR A 237 -10.01 18.98 -5.06
CA THR A 237 -9.74 18.24 -6.31
C THR A 237 -8.43 18.77 -6.88
N LYS A 238 -7.48 17.88 -7.16
CA LYS A 238 -6.16 18.23 -7.73
C LYS A 238 -6.09 17.84 -9.20
#